data_AF-A0ABD2XBL5-F1
#
_entry.id   AF-A0ABD2XBL5-F1
#
_cell.length_a   1.000
_cell.length_b   1.000
_cell.length_c   1.000
_cell.angle_alpha   90.00
_cell.angle_beta   90.00
_cell.angle_gamma   90.00
#
_symmetry.space_group_name_H-M   'P 1'
#
loop_
_entity.id
_entity.type
_entity.pdbx_description
1 polymer ?
#
loop_
_entity_poly.entity_id
_entity_poly.type
_entity_poly.pdbx_seq_one_letter_code
_entity_poly.pdbx_strand_id
1 'polypeptide(L)'
;MARGADPTDFVFPAASRFDEAFEGWDAGAWRNFKLDPASSAALVVELLEHMGYELERSDAYTLMKFFAKIGLFDESAANLENRWYDDEEFRDKAEKITIDSGLSLYDLMQLRPKEAAQLARVYRRVAYANDEFMELPEGGKEVCVSRLCEKVLRRFYSGWALEPFMELIRCRLPILCCDKIVEQSANGDLWRICLAAAGQNSSDDDN
;
A
#
# COMPACT_ATOMS: atom_id res chain seq x y z
N MET A 1 -25.77 23.50 4.45
CA MET A 1 -24.65 24.19 5.12
C MET A 1 -23.47 23.23 5.14
N ALA A 2 -22.48 23.40 4.27
CA ALA A 2 -21.23 22.64 4.34
C ALA A 2 -20.17 23.53 5.00
N ARG A 3 -20.06 23.44 6.33
CA ARG A 3 -18.93 24.02 7.07
C ARG A 3 -17.88 22.92 7.32
N GLY A 4 -17.46 22.26 6.24
CA GLY A 4 -16.33 21.33 6.30
C GLY A 4 -15.02 22.11 6.44
N ALA A 5 -14.00 21.50 7.03
CA ALA A 5 -12.67 22.09 7.10
C ALA A 5 -12.18 22.41 5.68
N ASP A 6 -11.65 23.62 5.48
CA ASP A 6 -11.06 24.03 4.22
C ASP A 6 -9.68 23.37 4.08
N PRO A 7 -9.42 22.54 3.05
CA PRO A 7 -8.13 21.88 2.89
C PRO A 7 -7.04 22.83 2.38
N THR A 8 -7.34 24.08 1.99
CA THR A 8 -6.31 25.00 1.48
C THR A 8 -5.24 25.34 2.51
N ASP A 9 -5.58 25.28 3.80
CA ASP A 9 -4.65 25.50 4.92
C ASP A 9 -4.10 24.18 5.50
N PHE A 10 -4.42 23.03 4.88
CA PHE A 10 -3.91 21.75 5.34
C PHE A 10 -2.42 21.63 5.03
N VAL A 11 -1.64 21.29 6.06
CA VAL A 11 -0.21 21.00 5.93
C VAL A 11 -0.01 19.50 6.08
N PHE A 12 0.54 18.85 5.06
CA PHE A 12 0.81 17.42 5.12
C PHE A 12 1.76 17.09 6.28
N PRO A 13 1.48 16.04 7.08
CA PRO A 13 2.34 15.68 8.19
C PRO A 13 3.74 15.26 7.72
N ALA A 14 4.77 15.71 8.44
CA ALA A 14 6.13 15.22 8.24
C ALA A 14 6.25 13.73 8.63
N ALA A 15 7.24 13.03 8.05
CA ALA A 15 7.50 11.61 8.34
C ALA A 15 7.64 11.31 9.85
N SER A 16 8.25 12.21 10.63
CA SER A 16 8.42 12.04 12.08
C SER A 16 7.10 11.96 12.85
N ARG A 17 6.02 12.58 12.34
CA ARG A 17 4.69 12.48 12.97
C ARG A 17 4.07 11.11 12.82
N PHE A 18 4.40 10.41 11.73
CA PHE A 18 4.03 9.01 11.61
C PHE A 18 4.82 8.21 12.64
N ASP A 19 6.13 8.45 12.78
CA ASP A 19 6.97 7.75 13.75
C ASP A 19 6.45 7.85 15.19
N GLU A 20 6.07 9.05 15.64
CA GLU A 20 5.48 9.32 16.95
C GLU A 20 4.20 8.50 17.20
N ALA A 21 3.35 8.31 16.17
CA ALA A 21 2.11 7.55 16.31
C ALA A 21 2.33 6.05 16.58
N PHE A 22 3.55 5.54 16.35
CA PHE A 22 3.89 4.13 16.48
C PHE A 22 4.96 3.86 17.55
N GLU A 23 5.42 4.88 18.28
CA GLU A 23 6.27 4.71 19.46
C GLU A 23 5.51 3.91 20.54
N GLY A 24 5.88 2.64 20.73
CA GLY A 24 5.31 1.75 21.75
C GLY A 24 4.67 0.46 21.23
N TRP A 25 4.62 0.25 19.90
CA TRP A 25 4.10 -0.99 19.31
C TRP A 25 5.24 -2.01 19.09
N ASP A 26 5.10 -3.22 19.62
CA ASP A 26 6.07 -4.32 19.45
C ASP A 26 6.12 -4.84 18.01
N ALA A 27 7.31 -5.17 17.48
CA ALA A 27 7.55 -5.59 16.10
C ALA A 27 6.70 -6.81 15.65
N GLY A 28 6.27 -7.67 16.59
CA GLY A 28 5.33 -8.76 16.32
C GLY A 28 3.90 -8.29 16.02
N ALA A 29 3.47 -7.18 16.62
CA ALA A 29 2.20 -6.53 16.27
C ALA A 29 2.25 -5.97 14.84
N TRP A 30 3.38 -5.38 14.43
CA TRP A 30 3.52 -4.72 13.13
C TRP A 30 3.19 -5.61 11.94
N ARG A 31 3.55 -6.90 11.98
CA ARG A 31 3.27 -7.85 10.88
C ARG A 31 1.79 -8.03 10.61
N ASN A 32 0.99 -8.07 11.68
CA ASN A 32 -0.46 -8.25 11.59
C ASN A 32 -1.19 -6.95 11.24
N PHE A 33 -0.55 -5.79 11.43
CA PHE A 33 -1.20 -4.49 11.27
C PHE A 33 -0.86 -3.74 9.99
N LYS A 34 0.02 -4.18 9.08
CA LYS A 34 0.40 -3.40 7.87
C LYS A 34 -0.78 -3.00 6.97
N LEU A 35 -1.86 -3.77 6.97
CA LEU A 35 -3.05 -3.51 6.16
C LEU A 35 -3.82 -2.27 6.61
N ASP A 36 -3.88 -2.00 7.92
CA ASP A 36 -4.57 -0.84 8.45
C ASP A 36 -3.93 0.50 8.03
N PRO A 37 -2.64 0.77 8.29
CA PRO A 37 -2.01 2.02 7.89
C PRO A 37 -2.01 2.19 6.38
N ALA A 38 -1.84 1.12 5.59
CA ALA A 38 -1.96 1.17 4.13
C ALA A 38 -3.38 1.60 3.69
N SER A 39 -4.41 0.95 4.21
CA SER A 39 -5.81 1.25 3.87
C SER A 39 -6.25 2.62 4.37
N SER A 40 -5.88 2.97 5.59
CA SER A 40 -6.21 4.25 6.22
C SER A 40 -5.52 5.42 5.53
N ALA A 41 -4.24 5.30 5.19
CA ALA A 41 -3.52 6.33 4.43
C ALA A 41 -4.10 6.50 3.02
N ALA A 42 -4.42 5.41 2.31
CA ALA A 42 -5.07 5.49 1.01
C ALA A 42 -6.42 6.23 1.07
N LEU A 43 -7.25 5.93 2.08
CA LEU A 43 -8.53 6.62 2.28
C LEU A 43 -8.36 8.11 2.62
N VAL A 44 -7.36 8.45 3.42
CA VAL A 44 -7.06 9.84 3.78
C VAL A 44 -6.61 10.61 2.54
N VAL A 45 -5.72 10.05 1.72
CA VAL A 45 -5.30 10.67 0.46
C VAL A 45 -6.50 10.89 -0.46
N GLU A 46 -7.33 9.87 -0.70
CA GLU A 46 -8.52 10.00 -1.54
C GLU A 46 -9.49 11.08 -1.01
N LEU A 47 -9.65 11.18 0.31
CA LEU A 47 -10.50 12.19 0.94
C LEU A 47 -9.93 13.60 0.75
N LEU A 48 -8.62 13.78 0.97
CA LEU A 48 -7.93 15.06 0.79
C LEU A 48 -8.04 15.53 -0.66
N GLU A 49 -7.76 14.65 -1.64
CA GLU A 49 -7.90 14.95 -3.06
C GLU A 49 -9.34 15.31 -3.43
N HIS A 50 -10.34 14.58 -2.91
CA HIS A 50 -11.75 14.91 -3.13
C HIS A 50 -12.14 16.27 -2.54
N MET A 51 -11.47 16.71 -1.47
CA MET A 51 -11.69 18.04 -0.90
C MET A 51 -10.98 19.16 -1.67
N GLY A 52 -10.10 18.82 -2.62
CA GLY A 52 -9.36 19.78 -3.44
C GLY A 52 -7.92 20.00 -2.97
N TYR A 53 -7.41 19.16 -2.07
CA TYR A 53 -5.98 19.15 -1.74
C TYR A 53 -5.20 18.53 -2.91
N GLU A 54 -4.19 19.25 -3.41
CA GLU A 54 -3.26 18.73 -4.42
C GLU A 54 -2.07 18.11 -3.70
N LEU A 55 -2.02 16.77 -3.66
CA LEU A 55 -0.91 16.06 -3.05
C LEU A 55 0.38 16.37 -3.82
N GLU A 56 1.42 16.81 -3.12
CA GLU A 56 2.71 17.12 -3.73
C GLU A 56 3.62 15.87 -3.81
N ARG A 57 4.66 15.94 -4.65
CA ARG A 57 5.66 14.87 -4.75
C ARG A 57 6.35 14.60 -3.39
N SER A 58 6.64 15.64 -2.62
CA SER A 58 7.17 15.56 -1.24
C SER A 58 6.25 14.78 -0.30
N ASP A 59 4.94 15.01 -0.37
CA ASP A 59 3.94 14.33 0.44
C ASP A 59 3.85 12.84 0.07
N ALA A 60 3.83 12.56 -1.23
CA ALA A 60 3.82 11.20 -1.73
C ALA A 60 5.05 10.42 -1.27
N TYR A 61 6.24 11.03 -1.31
CA TYR A 61 7.47 10.42 -0.81
C TYR A 61 7.42 10.17 0.69
N THR A 62 6.79 11.06 1.46
CA THR A 62 6.62 10.87 2.90
C THR A 62 5.81 9.62 3.20
N LEU A 63 4.70 9.41 2.48
CA LEU A 63 3.91 8.18 2.58
C LEU A 63 4.67 6.94 2.10
N MET A 64 5.36 7.02 0.97
CA MET A 64 6.12 5.87 0.45
C MET A 64 7.25 5.44 1.37
N LYS A 65 7.98 6.40 1.98
CA LYS A 65 9.00 6.12 3.01
C LYS A 65 8.37 5.46 4.22
N PHE A 66 7.22 5.95 4.68
CA PHE A 66 6.48 5.35 5.77
C PHE A 66 6.10 3.89 5.47
N PHE A 67 5.56 3.60 4.28
CA PHE A 67 5.23 2.22 3.88
C PHE A 67 6.46 1.32 3.77
N ALA A 68 7.58 1.82 3.26
CA ALA A 68 8.83 1.09 3.23
C ALA A 68 9.33 0.78 4.65
N LYS A 69 9.23 1.74 5.58
CA LYS A 69 9.66 1.60 6.98
C LYS A 69 8.84 0.54 7.73
N ILE A 70 7.54 0.43 7.48
CA ILE A 70 6.70 -0.64 8.07
C ILE A 70 6.94 -2.01 7.42
N GLY A 71 7.94 -2.13 6.52
CA GLY A 71 8.31 -3.37 5.86
C GLY A 71 7.29 -3.84 4.83
N LEU A 72 6.52 -2.93 4.21
CA LEU A 72 5.49 -3.34 3.25
C LEU A 72 6.04 -4.11 2.04
N PHE A 73 7.32 -3.89 1.72
CA PHE A 73 8.02 -4.49 0.58
C PHE A 73 9.04 -5.55 0.99
N ASP A 74 8.93 -6.11 2.20
CA ASP A 74 9.84 -7.16 2.66
C ASP A 74 9.75 -8.40 1.75
N GLU A 75 10.91 -8.92 1.33
CA GLU A 75 11.03 -10.08 0.43
C GLU A 75 10.46 -11.38 1.03
N SER A 76 10.20 -11.41 2.34
CA SER A 76 9.55 -12.56 3.01
C SER A 76 8.18 -12.88 2.39
N ALA A 77 7.39 -11.87 2.04
CA ALA A 77 6.08 -12.08 1.43
C ALA A 77 6.18 -12.62 0.00
N ALA A 78 7.17 -12.16 -0.79
CA ALA A 78 7.40 -12.63 -2.16
C ALA A 78 7.83 -14.11 -2.20
N ASN A 79 8.63 -14.55 -1.22
CA ASN A 79 9.04 -15.95 -1.10
C ASN A 79 7.90 -16.87 -0.65
N LEU A 80 6.94 -16.35 0.11
CA LEU A 80 5.74 -17.09 0.53
C LEU A 80 4.70 -17.20 -0.58
N GLU A 81 4.68 -16.26 -1.54
CA GLU A 81 3.68 -16.19 -2.61
C GLU A 81 3.65 -17.44 -3.53
N ASN A 82 4.75 -18.18 -3.61
CA ASN A 82 4.85 -19.42 -4.40
C ASN A 82 4.37 -20.69 -3.67
N ARG A 83 4.02 -20.63 -2.38
CA ARG A 83 3.75 -21.84 -1.55
C ARG A 83 2.31 -22.01 -1.09
N TRP A 84 1.52 -20.95 -1.09
CA TRP A 84 0.24 -20.86 -0.36
C TRP A 84 -0.99 -21.02 -1.26
N TYR A 85 -0.88 -20.83 -2.59
CA TYR A 85 -2.01 -21.10 -3.50
C TYR A 85 -2.44 -22.57 -3.51
N ASP A 86 -1.50 -23.47 -3.21
CA ASP A 86 -1.72 -24.91 -3.11
C ASP A 86 -2.03 -25.35 -1.67
N ASP A 87 -2.10 -24.41 -0.72
CA ASP A 87 -2.47 -24.69 0.67
C ASP A 87 -3.99 -24.77 0.77
N GLU A 88 -4.52 -26.00 0.71
CA GLU A 88 -5.94 -26.29 0.83
C GLU A 88 -6.54 -25.76 2.15
N GLU A 89 -5.79 -25.80 3.26
CA GLU A 89 -6.26 -25.31 4.56
C GLU A 89 -6.45 -23.79 4.53
N PHE A 90 -5.47 -23.07 3.98
CA PHE A 90 -5.58 -21.62 3.80
C PHE A 90 -6.77 -21.28 2.91
N ARG A 91 -6.89 -21.94 1.75
CA ARG A 91 -7.95 -21.67 0.78
C ARG A 91 -9.33 -21.88 1.40
N ASP A 92 -9.54 -23.00 2.07
CA ASP A 92 -10.81 -23.34 2.71
C ASP A 92 -11.22 -22.33 3.80
N LYS A 93 -10.25 -21.75 4.51
CA LYS A 93 -10.52 -20.69 5.49
C LYS A 93 -10.78 -19.34 4.82
N ALA A 94 -9.96 -18.96 3.83
CA ALA A 94 -10.10 -17.70 3.12
C ALA A 94 -11.41 -17.58 2.32
N GLU A 95 -11.93 -18.69 1.78
CA GLU A 95 -13.23 -18.73 1.11
C GLU A 95 -14.42 -18.55 2.09
N LYS A 96 -14.24 -18.91 3.38
CA LYS A 96 -15.27 -18.78 4.42
C LYS A 96 -15.31 -17.40 5.07
N ILE A 97 -14.18 -16.69 5.07
CA ILE A 97 -14.08 -15.32 5.57
C ILE A 97 -14.86 -14.40 4.64
N THR A 98 -16.11 -14.12 5.01
CA THR A 98 -16.99 -13.22 4.25
C THR A 98 -16.82 -11.78 4.70
N ILE A 99 -16.87 -10.88 3.74
CA ILE A 99 -16.70 -9.44 3.97
C ILE A 99 -17.99 -8.76 3.56
N ASP A 100 -18.33 -7.61 4.17
CA ASP A 100 -19.61 -6.89 3.99
C ASP A 100 -20.00 -6.57 2.53
N SER A 101 -19.08 -6.76 1.56
CA SER A 101 -19.35 -6.71 0.13
C SER A 101 -19.99 -7.98 -0.46
N GLY A 102 -20.18 -9.03 0.34
CA GLY A 102 -20.61 -10.36 -0.11
C GLY A 102 -19.49 -11.17 -0.79
N LEU A 103 -18.26 -10.66 -0.79
CA LEU A 103 -17.08 -11.35 -1.32
C LEU A 103 -16.33 -12.05 -0.19
N SER A 104 -15.71 -13.19 -0.48
CA SER A 104 -14.77 -13.82 0.44
C SER A 104 -13.41 -13.12 0.43
N LEU A 105 -12.58 -13.35 1.46
CA LEU A 105 -11.19 -12.92 1.45
C LEU A 105 -10.46 -13.46 0.22
N TYR A 106 -10.71 -14.73 -0.15
CA TYR A 106 -10.13 -15.33 -1.35
C TYR A 106 -10.54 -14.59 -2.62
N ASP A 107 -11.82 -14.23 -2.79
CA ASP A 107 -12.30 -13.46 -3.94
C ASP A 107 -11.62 -12.10 -4.02
N LEU A 108 -11.47 -11.40 -2.89
CA LEU A 108 -10.78 -10.11 -2.85
C LEU A 108 -9.31 -10.20 -3.28
N MET A 109 -8.62 -11.26 -2.89
CA MET A 109 -7.23 -11.48 -3.30
C MET A 109 -7.10 -11.69 -4.81
N GLN A 110 -8.15 -12.17 -5.48
CA GLN A 110 -8.18 -12.41 -6.92
C GLN A 110 -8.63 -11.19 -7.74
N LEU A 111 -9.25 -10.18 -7.12
CA LEU A 111 -9.67 -8.96 -7.83
C LEU A 111 -8.51 -8.19 -8.45
N ARG A 112 -8.76 -7.51 -9.58
CA ARG A 112 -7.70 -6.73 -10.22
C ARG A 112 -7.47 -5.40 -9.49
N PRO A 113 -6.22 -4.90 -9.41
CA PRO A 113 -5.93 -3.64 -8.73
C PRO A 113 -6.69 -2.41 -9.27
N LYS A 114 -7.12 -2.41 -10.54
CA LYS A 114 -7.92 -1.31 -11.11
C LYS A 114 -9.37 -1.23 -10.59
N GLU A 115 -9.87 -2.29 -9.97
CA GLU A 115 -11.22 -2.34 -9.38
C GLU A 115 -11.21 -1.87 -7.89
N ALA A 116 -10.08 -1.33 -7.42
CA ALA A 116 -9.71 -1.26 -5.99
C ALA A 116 -10.00 0.02 -5.20
N ALA A 117 -10.53 1.09 -5.79
CA ALA A 117 -10.88 2.29 -4.99
C ALA A 117 -11.97 1.97 -3.93
N GLN A 118 -12.88 1.04 -4.26
CA GLN A 118 -13.85 0.50 -3.29
C GLN A 118 -13.16 -0.33 -2.18
N LEU A 119 -11.95 -0.84 -2.44
CA LEU A 119 -11.30 -1.84 -1.62
C LEU A 119 -10.62 -1.27 -0.37
N ALA A 120 -10.14 -0.03 -0.34
CA ALA A 120 -9.51 0.51 0.87
C ALA A 120 -10.50 0.54 2.06
N ARG A 121 -11.79 0.83 1.80
CA ARG A 121 -12.86 0.74 2.81
C ARG A 121 -13.14 -0.71 3.23
N VAL A 122 -13.11 -1.63 2.28
CA VAL A 122 -13.35 -3.06 2.48
C VAL A 122 -12.21 -3.69 3.28
N TYR A 123 -10.96 -3.34 2.96
CA TYR A 123 -9.76 -3.88 3.62
C TYR A 123 -9.53 -3.33 5.01
N ARG A 124 -9.90 -2.07 5.27
CA ARG A 124 -9.94 -1.56 6.64
C ARG A 124 -10.91 -2.38 7.50
N ARG A 125 -12.04 -2.84 6.95
CA ARG A 125 -12.96 -3.73 7.69
C ARG A 125 -12.35 -5.11 7.93
N VAL A 126 -11.64 -5.67 6.94
CA VAL A 126 -10.89 -6.94 7.14
C VAL A 126 -9.89 -6.84 8.29
N ALA A 127 -9.15 -5.73 8.39
CA ALA A 127 -8.15 -5.53 9.44
C ALA A 127 -8.74 -5.40 10.86
N TYR A 128 -10.00 -4.96 11.00
CA TYR A 128 -10.61 -4.66 12.30
C TYR A 128 -11.73 -5.62 12.74
N ALA A 129 -12.34 -6.38 11.82
CA ALA A 129 -13.64 -7.01 12.08
C ALA A 129 -13.67 -8.53 12.06
N ASN A 130 -12.57 -9.21 11.74
CA ASN A 130 -12.64 -10.65 11.49
C ASN A 130 -11.69 -11.45 12.39
N ASP A 131 -12.22 -11.97 13.50
CA ASP A 131 -11.52 -12.91 14.38
C ASP A 131 -11.04 -14.16 13.62
N GLU A 132 -11.76 -14.59 12.58
CA GLU A 132 -11.40 -15.71 11.70
C GLU A 132 -10.16 -15.40 10.83
N PHE A 133 -9.88 -14.12 10.53
CA PHE A 133 -8.63 -13.71 9.89
C PHE A 133 -7.42 -13.98 10.79
N MET A 134 -7.59 -13.80 12.11
CA MET A 134 -6.53 -14.08 13.08
C MET A 134 -6.26 -15.58 13.24
N GLU A 135 -7.22 -16.43 12.87
CA GLU A 135 -7.09 -17.90 12.86
C GLU A 135 -6.41 -18.47 11.60
N LEU A 136 -6.11 -17.62 10.62
CA LEU A 136 -5.33 -18.03 9.45
C LEU A 136 -3.90 -18.40 9.85
N PRO A 137 -3.27 -19.39 9.17
CA PRO A 137 -1.86 -19.71 9.37
C PRO A 137 -0.98 -18.47 9.17
N GLU A 138 0.09 -18.32 9.97
CA GLU A 138 0.95 -17.11 9.95
C GLU A 138 1.46 -16.76 8.55
N GLY A 139 1.92 -17.75 7.79
CA GLY A 139 2.36 -17.55 6.40
C GLY A 139 1.22 -17.10 5.47
N GLY A 140 0.01 -17.61 5.69
CA GLY A 140 -1.19 -17.18 4.95
C GLY A 140 -1.59 -15.74 5.28
N LYS A 141 -1.50 -15.34 6.55
CA LYS A 141 -1.75 -13.95 6.98
C LYS A 141 -0.77 -12.98 6.36
N GLU A 142 0.53 -13.26 6.41
CA GLU A 142 1.56 -12.38 5.85
C GLU A 142 1.35 -12.17 4.34
N VAL A 143 1.01 -13.22 3.59
CA VAL A 143 0.73 -13.11 2.15
C VAL A 143 -0.58 -12.36 1.87
N CYS A 144 -1.63 -12.61 2.66
CA CYS A 144 -2.86 -11.84 2.59
C CYS A 144 -2.56 -10.34 2.75
N VAL A 145 -1.96 -9.96 3.86
CA VAL A 145 -1.63 -8.57 4.17
C VAL A 145 -0.83 -7.93 3.04
N SER A 146 0.24 -8.59 2.58
CA SER A 146 1.08 -8.06 1.50
C SER A 146 0.31 -7.81 0.21
N ARG A 147 -0.48 -8.79 -0.24
CA ARG A 147 -1.26 -8.68 -1.48
C ARG A 147 -2.37 -7.65 -1.41
N LEU A 148 -3.04 -7.57 -0.26
CA LEU A 148 -4.10 -6.59 -0.07
C LEU A 148 -3.51 -5.17 -0.06
N CYS A 149 -2.38 -4.96 0.63
CA CYS A 149 -1.64 -3.71 0.58
C CYS A 149 -1.16 -3.35 -0.83
N GLU A 150 -0.64 -4.32 -1.58
CA GLU A 150 -0.21 -4.12 -2.97
C GLU A 150 -1.36 -3.60 -3.83
N LYS A 151 -2.57 -4.17 -3.68
CA LYS A 151 -3.76 -3.73 -4.42
C LYS A 151 -4.23 -2.35 -3.98
N VAL A 152 -4.31 -2.09 -2.68
CA VAL A 152 -4.76 -0.80 -2.12
C VAL A 152 -3.90 0.34 -2.62
N LEU A 153 -2.58 0.19 -2.51
CA LEU A 153 -1.64 1.26 -2.82
C LEU A 153 -1.27 1.29 -4.30
N ARG A 154 -1.77 0.35 -5.11
CA ARG A 154 -1.39 0.24 -6.52
C ARG A 154 -1.57 1.54 -7.28
N ARG A 155 -2.77 2.12 -7.18
CA ARG A 155 -3.09 3.37 -7.89
C ARG A 155 -2.20 4.51 -7.43
N PHE A 156 -1.92 4.58 -6.13
CA PHE A 156 -1.03 5.57 -5.54
C PHE A 156 0.39 5.42 -6.09
N TYR A 157 1.01 4.25 -5.99
CA TYR A 157 2.37 4.03 -6.49
C TYR A 157 2.48 4.22 -8.00
N SER A 158 1.54 3.70 -8.80
CA SER A 158 1.58 3.87 -10.25
C SER A 158 1.43 5.34 -10.67
N GLY A 159 0.56 6.10 -10.00
CA GLY A 159 0.39 7.52 -10.28
C GLY A 159 1.66 8.34 -9.99
N TRP A 160 2.34 8.00 -8.90
CA TRP A 160 3.51 8.75 -8.44
C TRP A 160 4.85 8.30 -9.05
N ALA A 161 4.93 7.10 -9.61
CA ALA A 161 6.17 6.58 -10.19
C ALA A 161 6.34 6.88 -11.69
N LEU A 162 5.27 7.27 -12.40
CA LEU A 162 5.32 7.47 -13.85
C LEU A 162 6.31 8.57 -14.26
N GLU A 163 6.17 9.75 -13.67
CA GLU A 163 7.04 10.88 -13.98
C GLU A 163 8.50 10.62 -13.53
N PRO A 164 8.79 10.13 -12.30
CA PRO A 164 10.12 9.66 -11.92
C PRO A 164 10.73 8.65 -12.88
N PHE A 165 9.94 7.68 -13.36
CA PHE A 165 10.41 6.71 -14.34
C PHE A 165 10.83 7.38 -15.65
N MET A 166 9.99 8.29 -16.16
CA MET A 166 10.27 9.04 -17.38
C MET A 166 11.52 9.92 -17.25
N GLU A 167 11.72 10.58 -16.09
CA GLU A 167 12.92 11.34 -15.77
C GLU A 167 14.18 10.46 -15.82
N LEU A 168 14.16 9.30 -15.16
CA LEU A 168 15.29 8.36 -15.13
C LEU A 168 15.70 7.86 -16.51
N ILE A 169 14.72 7.52 -17.36
CA ILE A 169 15.00 7.08 -18.73
C ILE A 169 15.21 8.23 -19.71
N ARG A 170 15.15 9.49 -19.25
CA ARG A 170 15.26 10.70 -20.08
C ARG A 170 14.29 10.70 -21.26
N CYS A 171 13.04 10.31 -21.01
CA CYS A 171 11.95 10.27 -21.99
C CYS A 171 12.28 9.46 -23.26
N ARG A 172 13.13 8.42 -23.16
CA ARG A 172 13.53 7.59 -24.31
C ARG A 172 12.43 6.68 -24.85
N LEU A 173 11.34 6.51 -24.10
CA LEU A 173 10.19 5.71 -24.50
C LEU A 173 8.95 6.62 -24.63
N PRO A 174 8.01 6.29 -25.55
CA PRO A 174 6.71 6.95 -25.58
C PRO A 174 5.96 6.80 -24.25
N ILE A 175 5.14 7.79 -23.88
CA ILE A 175 4.39 7.79 -22.61
C ILE A 175 3.56 6.52 -22.40
N LEU A 176 2.90 6.02 -23.46
CA LEU A 176 2.12 4.78 -23.40
C LEU A 176 2.95 3.54 -23.05
N CYS A 177 4.25 3.53 -23.39
CA CYS A 177 5.17 2.47 -23.00
C CYS A 177 5.57 2.61 -21.53
N CYS A 178 5.83 3.83 -21.07
CA CYS A 178 6.13 4.13 -19.67
C CYS A 178 4.95 3.74 -18.76
N ASP A 179 3.73 4.14 -19.13
CA ASP A 179 2.50 3.80 -18.42
C ASP A 179 2.36 2.29 -18.25
N LYS A 180 2.60 1.51 -19.31
CA LYS A 180 2.50 0.05 -19.27
C LYS A 180 3.56 -0.59 -18.37
N ILE A 181 4.78 -0.08 -18.39
CA ILE A 181 5.86 -0.59 -17.54
C ILE A 181 5.50 -0.33 -16.06
N VAL A 182 5.13 0.91 -15.75
CA VAL A 182 4.71 1.32 -14.39
C VAL A 182 3.46 0.56 -13.93
N GLU A 183 2.50 0.32 -14.83
CA GLU A 183 1.31 -0.48 -14.55
C GLU A 183 1.62 -1.96 -14.32
N GLN A 184 2.81 -2.47 -14.68
CA GLN A 184 3.19 -3.88 -14.49
C GLN A 184 4.22 -4.10 -13.38
N SER A 185 4.96 -3.08 -12.95
CA SER A 185 5.96 -3.17 -11.87
C SER A 185 5.32 -3.32 -10.49
N ALA A 186 5.91 -4.09 -9.56
CA ALA A 186 5.42 -4.16 -8.18
C ALA A 186 5.58 -2.82 -7.45
N ASN A 187 4.75 -2.52 -6.44
CA ASN A 187 4.86 -1.25 -5.70
C ASN A 187 6.25 -1.05 -5.07
N GLY A 188 6.92 -2.13 -4.67
CA GLY A 188 8.32 -2.06 -4.19
C GLY A 188 9.30 -1.59 -5.27
N ASP A 189 9.10 -1.97 -6.53
CA ASP A 189 9.92 -1.47 -7.64
C ASP A 189 9.56 -0.03 -8.01
N LEU A 190 8.27 0.31 -7.95
CA LEU A 190 7.79 1.68 -8.14
C LEU A 190 8.37 2.62 -7.07
N TRP A 191 8.46 2.16 -5.82
CA TRP A 191 9.16 2.86 -4.74
C TRP A 191 10.63 3.09 -5.08
N ARG A 192 11.36 2.05 -5.50
CA ARG A 192 12.79 2.16 -5.88
C ARG A 192 13.01 3.12 -7.04
N ILE A 193 12.12 3.13 -8.03
CA ILE A 193 12.12 4.08 -9.15
C ILE A 193 12.01 5.52 -8.61
N CYS A 194 11.05 5.78 -7.72
CA CYS A 194 10.91 7.08 -7.08
C CYS A 194 12.19 7.46 -6.35
N LEU A 195 12.67 6.60 -5.44
CA LEU A 195 13.88 6.86 -4.66
C LEU A 195 15.10 7.20 -5.53
N ALA A 196 15.30 6.46 -6.61
CA ALA A 196 16.40 6.69 -7.56
C ALA A 196 16.26 8.04 -8.28
N ALA A 197 15.06 8.43 -8.71
CA ALA A 197 14.82 9.71 -9.36
C ALA A 197 15.07 10.90 -8.40
N ALA A 198 14.74 10.73 -7.11
CA ALA A 198 15.04 11.73 -6.08
C ALA A 198 16.53 11.82 -5.71
N GLY A 199 17.40 11.00 -6.30
CA GLY A 199 18.84 10.99 -6.03
C GLY A 199 19.21 10.42 -4.65
N GLN A 200 18.30 9.68 -4.00
CA GLN A 200 18.51 9.13 -2.64
C GLN A 200 19.10 7.70 -2.64
N ASN A 201 19.82 7.32 -3.69
CA ASN A 201 20.54 6.04 -3.71
C ASN A 201 21.75 6.11 -2.77
N SER A 202 21.58 5.57 -1.57
CA SER A 202 22.62 5.13 -0.62
C SER A 202 23.83 6.07 -0.50
N SER A 203 23.71 7.08 0.35
CA SER A 203 24.84 7.68 1.06
C SER A 203 24.39 8.06 2.48
N ASP A 204 23.88 7.08 3.21
CA ASP A 204 23.79 7.11 4.67
C ASP A 204 24.49 5.85 5.23
N ASP A 205 25.70 5.60 4.73
CA ASP A 205 26.76 4.94 5.48
C ASP A 205 27.85 6.02 5.62
N ASP A 206 27.83 6.72 6.75
CA ASP A 206 29.00 7.36 7.42
C ASP A 206 28.48 8.36 8.45
N ASN A 207 28.21 7.90 9.68
CA ASN A 207 29.05 8.17 10.88
C ASN A 207 28.39 7.62 12.16
#